data_AF-A0A392M3V3-F1
#
_entry.id   AF-A0A392M3V3-F1
#
_cell.length_a   1.000
_cell.length_b   1.000
_cell.length_c   1.000
_cell.angle_alpha   90.00
_cell.angle_beta   90.00
_cell.angle_gamma   90.00
#
_symmetry.space_group_name_H-M   'P 1'
#
loop_
_entity.id
_entity.type
_entity.pdbx_description
1 polymer ?
#
loop_
_entity_poly.entity_id
_entity_poly.type
_entity_poly.pdbx_seq_one_letter_code
_entity_poly.pdbx_strand_id
1 'polypeptide(L)'
;MVKTADTGYMSRRLMKALEDLFLHYDYTVRDTNGGIVQFCYGDDGMDPAGMEGKNGKPLNFDRLFLRSKAICPSDGDDVILSSSDMRKILHEKLSEVGVSKLEEKDTSGNDIMSEAGFSADFIKSLQSFVEENTKLTETITEDDPKHLKNRNNFIPRISGISRRQLE
;
A
#
# COMPACT_ATOMS: atom_id res chain seq x y z
N MET A 1 -37.08 -4.97 21.02
CA MET A 1 -36.37 -6.22 21.37
C MET A 1 -36.31 -7.25 20.23
N VAL A 2 -37.22 -7.26 19.25
CA VAL A 2 -37.26 -8.29 18.18
C VAL A 2 -35.98 -8.34 17.31
N LYS A 3 -35.43 -7.19 16.90
CA LYS A 3 -34.22 -7.14 16.06
C LYS A 3 -32.95 -7.74 16.71
N THR A 4 -32.88 -7.75 18.04
CA THR A 4 -31.73 -8.28 18.79
C THR A 4 -31.74 -9.80 18.81
N ALA A 5 -32.92 -10.41 18.91
CA ALA A 5 -33.07 -11.87 18.93
C ALA A 5 -32.64 -12.49 17.59
N ASP A 6 -33.07 -11.90 16.48
CA ASP A 6 -32.75 -12.40 15.13
C ASP A 6 -31.25 -12.24 14.83
N THR A 7 -30.66 -11.09 15.16
CA THR A 7 -29.22 -10.83 14.93
C THR A 7 -28.34 -11.77 15.75
N GLY A 8 -28.71 -12.05 17.01
CA GLY A 8 -27.96 -12.95 17.89
C GLY A 8 -28.04 -14.42 17.48
N TYR A 9 -29.20 -14.86 16.98
CA TYR A 9 -29.34 -16.22 16.44
C TYR A 9 -28.47 -16.43 15.20
N MET A 10 -28.45 -15.43 14.30
CA MET A 10 -27.60 -15.47 13.11
C MET A 10 -26.11 -15.48 13.45
N SER A 11 -25.65 -14.61 14.35
CA SER A 11 -24.24 -14.58 14.75
C SER A 11 -23.79 -15.88 15.41
N ARG A 12 -24.63 -16.47 16.27
CA ARG A 12 -24.32 -17.75 16.93
C ARG A 12 -24.19 -18.90 15.94
N ARG A 13 -25.07 -18.97 14.94
CA ARG A 13 -25.00 -20.00 13.89
C ARG A 13 -23.72 -19.89 13.06
N LEU A 14 -23.33 -18.66 12.70
CA LEU A 14 -22.09 -18.41 11.97
C LEU A 14 -20.87 -18.76 12.82
N MET A 15 -20.85 -18.37 14.09
CA MET A 15 -19.76 -18.69 15.01
C MET A 15 -19.57 -20.19 15.16
N LYS A 16 -20.66 -20.96 15.29
CA LYS A 16 -20.61 -22.43 15.37
C LYS A 16 -20.22 -23.12 14.08
N ALA A 17 -20.46 -22.51 12.92
CA ALA A 17 -20.05 -23.08 11.65
C ALA A 17 -18.57 -22.82 11.33
N LEU A 18 -17.97 -21.77 11.89
CA LEU A 18 -16.61 -21.33 11.56
C LEU A 18 -15.58 -21.63 12.66
N GLU A 19 -15.99 -22.19 13.80
CA GLU A 19 -15.08 -22.46 14.93
C GLU A 19 -14.03 -23.56 14.65
N ASP A 20 -14.32 -24.43 13.69
CA ASP A 20 -13.44 -25.55 13.31
C ASP A 20 -12.43 -25.19 12.20
N LEU A 21 -12.50 -23.98 11.65
CA LEU A 21 -11.60 -23.53 10.59
C LEU A 21 -10.31 -22.93 11.16
N PHE A 22 -9.16 -23.32 10.60
CA PHE A 22 -7.86 -22.79 10.99
C PHE A 22 -6.92 -22.60 9.80
N LEU A 23 -5.90 -21.77 10.02
CA LEU A 23 -4.84 -21.50 9.06
C LEU A 23 -3.71 -22.50 9.20
N HIS A 24 -3.33 -23.09 8.07
CA HIS A 24 -2.21 -24.00 7.99
C HIS A 24 -0.95 -23.25 7.51
N TYR A 25 0.25 -23.83 7.75
CA TYR A 25 1.53 -23.16 7.43
C TYR A 25 1.74 -22.82 5.96
N ASP A 26 0.97 -23.43 5.06
CA ASP A 26 0.96 -23.17 3.62
C ASP A 26 -0.03 -22.06 3.21
N TYR A 27 -0.54 -21.28 4.17
CA TYR A 27 -1.55 -20.23 4.00
C TYR A 27 -2.94 -20.71 3.55
N THR A 28 -3.17 -22.03 3.52
CA THR A 28 -4.50 -22.59 3.25
C THR A 28 -5.39 -22.57 4.50
N VAL A 29 -6.69 -22.33 4.31
CA VAL A 29 -7.71 -22.49 5.37
C VAL A 29 -8.27 -23.90 5.27
N ARG A 30 -8.16 -24.67 6.36
CA ARG A 30 -8.62 -26.06 6.41
C ARG A 30 -9.61 -26.29 7.54
N ASP A 31 -10.51 -27.24 7.31
CA ASP A 31 -11.35 -27.82 8.36
C ASP A 31 -10.57 -28.92 9.11
N THR A 32 -11.05 -29.27 10.30
CA THR A 32 -10.58 -30.36 11.16
C THR A 32 -10.44 -31.71 10.45
N ASN A 33 -11.29 -31.98 9.46
CA ASN A 33 -11.23 -33.19 8.63
C ASN A 33 -10.15 -33.16 7.52
N GLY A 34 -9.38 -32.07 7.42
CA GLY A 34 -8.32 -31.89 6.42
C GLY A 34 -8.82 -31.37 5.06
N GLY A 35 -10.11 -31.04 4.94
CA GLY A 35 -10.68 -30.42 3.75
C GLY A 35 -10.20 -28.98 3.59
N ILE A 36 -9.79 -28.60 2.38
CA ILE A 36 -9.38 -27.22 2.06
C ILE A 36 -10.63 -26.40 1.74
N VAL A 37 -10.86 -25.35 2.51
CA VAL A 37 -11.95 -24.38 2.30
C VAL A 37 -11.48 -23.21 1.45
N GLN A 38 -10.25 -22.74 1.67
CA GLN A 38 -9.64 -21.64 0.91
C GLN A 38 -8.17 -21.97 0.63
N PHE A 39 -7.71 -21.75 -0.60
CA PHE A 39 -6.32 -22.01 -0.99
C PHE A 39 -5.34 -20.95 -0.46
N CYS A 40 -5.78 -19.70 -0.36
CA CYS A 40 -5.01 -18.61 0.22
C CYS A 40 -5.95 -17.81 1.13
N TYR A 41 -5.62 -17.68 2.40
CA TYR A 41 -6.42 -16.89 3.35
C TYR A 41 -6.70 -15.49 2.83
N GLY A 42 -7.98 -15.08 2.81
CA GLY A 42 -8.31 -13.72 2.38
C GLY A 42 -7.95 -13.39 0.93
N ASP A 43 -7.61 -14.40 0.10
CA ASP A 43 -7.08 -14.27 -1.26
C ASP A 43 -5.64 -13.72 -1.34
N ASP A 44 -5.29 -12.78 -0.46
CA ASP A 44 -3.97 -12.12 -0.41
C ASP A 44 -3.05 -12.59 0.74
N GLY A 45 -3.55 -13.43 1.65
CA GLY A 45 -2.81 -13.93 2.81
C GLY A 45 -2.65 -12.91 3.94
N MET A 46 -3.34 -11.77 3.89
CA MET A 46 -3.13 -10.65 4.81
C MET A 46 -4.09 -10.69 5.99
N ASP A 47 -3.58 -10.42 7.20
CA ASP A 47 -4.41 -10.32 8.40
C ASP A 47 -5.11 -8.96 8.47
N PRO A 48 -6.47 -8.90 8.48
CA PRO A 48 -7.20 -7.65 8.60
C PRO A 48 -6.91 -6.89 9.90
N ALA A 49 -6.51 -7.57 10.98
CA ALA A 49 -6.11 -6.88 12.22
C ALA A 49 -4.78 -6.14 12.09
N GLY A 50 -3.91 -6.57 11.16
CA GLY A 50 -2.63 -5.93 10.86
C GLY A 50 -2.70 -4.85 9.78
N MET A 51 -3.85 -4.68 9.12
CA MET A 51 -4.02 -3.67 8.06
C MET A 51 -4.04 -2.25 8.66
N GLU A 52 -3.12 -1.40 8.20
CA GLU A 52 -3.01 -0.01 8.69
C GLU A 52 -3.80 1.00 7.86
N GLY A 53 -4.12 0.65 6.62
CA GLY A 53 -4.74 1.56 5.65
C GLY A 53 -6.25 1.68 5.86
N LYS A 54 -6.80 2.84 5.50
CA LYS A 54 -8.25 3.05 5.48
C LYS A 54 -8.88 2.17 4.39
N ASN A 55 -10.12 1.74 4.62
CA ASN A 55 -10.94 0.98 3.66
C ASN A 55 -10.31 -0.38 3.26
N GLY A 56 -9.65 -1.07 4.19
CA GLY A 56 -9.07 -2.39 3.91
C GLY A 56 -7.80 -2.34 3.05
N LYS A 57 -7.13 -1.18 2.98
CA LYS A 57 -5.78 -1.11 2.40
C LYS A 57 -4.76 -1.66 3.39
N PRO A 58 -3.77 -2.45 2.96
CA PRO A 58 -2.81 -3.06 3.89
C PRO A 58 -1.90 -2.02 4.56
N LEU A 59 -1.54 -0.96 3.85
CA LEU A 59 -0.53 0.01 4.30
C LEU A 59 -1.07 1.44 4.33
N ASN A 60 -0.59 2.21 5.30
CA ASN A 60 -0.82 3.65 5.42
C ASN A 60 0.41 4.42 4.91
N PHE A 61 0.35 4.87 3.66
CA PHE A 61 1.48 5.55 3.00
C PHE A 61 1.89 6.85 3.70
N ASP A 62 0.93 7.64 4.20
CA ASP A 62 1.23 8.90 4.90
C ASP A 62 2.10 8.65 6.14
N ARG A 63 1.72 7.64 6.94
CA ARG A 63 2.45 7.26 8.16
C ARG A 63 3.84 6.72 7.84
N LEU A 64 3.94 5.85 6.84
CA LEU A 64 5.22 5.28 6.41
C LEU A 64 6.15 6.36 5.88
N PHE A 65 5.61 7.30 5.10
CA PHE A 65 6.37 8.41 4.57
C PHE A 65 6.86 9.33 5.68
N LEU A 66 6.00 9.67 6.65
CA LEU A 66 6.43 10.46 7.81
C LEU A 66 7.53 9.76 8.62
N ARG A 67 7.42 8.44 8.80
CA ARG A 67 8.45 7.63 9.45
C ARG A 67 9.76 7.67 8.65
N SER A 68 9.71 7.51 7.33
CA SER A 68 10.90 7.58 6.46
C SER A 68 11.60 8.94 6.54
N LYS A 69 10.83 10.04 6.59
CA LYS A 69 11.34 11.41 6.79
C LYS A 69 12.02 11.61 8.14
N ALA A 70 11.51 10.96 9.19
CA ALA A 70 12.09 11.05 10.53
C ALA A 70 13.40 10.25 10.66
N ILE A 71 13.48 9.10 9.98
CA ILE A 71 14.68 8.25 9.98
C ILE A 71 15.77 8.86 9.09
N CYS A 72 15.38 9.41 7.93
CA CYS A 72 16.26 10.04 6.95
C CYS A 72 15.90 11.52 6.78
N PRO A 73 16.36 12.40 7.70
CA PRO A 73 16.16 13.83 7.54
C PRO A 73 16.93 14.35 6.32
N SER A 74 16.31 15.21 5.52
CA SER A 74 16.98 15.85 4.39
C SER A 74 17.97 16.91 4.89
N ASP A 75 19.26 16.66 4.67
CA ASP A 75 20.33 17.61 4.95
C ASP A 75 20.31 18.78 3.95
N GLY A 76 21.14 19.81 4.17
CA GLY A 76 21.20 21.00 3.31
C GLY A 76 21.54 20.73 1.84
N ASP A 77 22.19 19.61 1.56
CA ASP A 77 22.74 19.27 0.25
C ASP A 77 21.94 18.18 -0.48
N ASP A 78 20.86 17.68 0.12
CA ASP A 78 20.09 16.58 -0.46
C ASP A 78 19.24 17.06 -1.64
N VAL A 79 19.52 16.51 -2.82
CA VAL A 79 18.79 16.79 -4.06
C VAL A 79 17.40 16.17 -3.96
N ILE A 80 16.38 17.02 -4.03
CA ILE A 80 14.99 16.60 -4.16
C ILE A 80 14.80 16.07 -5.57
N LEU A 81 14.27 14.86 -5.67
CA LEU A 81 14.14 14.18 -6.95
C LEU A 81 13.03 14.82 -7.79
N SER A 82 13.29 14.96 -9.10
CA SER A 82 12.26 15.31 -10.09
C SER A 82 11.24 14.18 -10.20
N SER A 83 9.99 14.53 -10.54
CA SER A 83 8.91 13.60 -10.88
C SER A 83 9.35 12.49 -11.85
N SER A 84 10.21 12.83 -12.82
CA SER A 84 10.73 11.85 -13.79
C SER A 84 11.75 10.87 -13.22
N ASP A 85 12.59 11.31 -12.28
CA ASP A 85 13.64 10.48 -11.68
C ASP A 85 13.09 9.58 -10.58
N MET A 86 12.09 10.05 -9.81
CA MET A 86 11.38 9.20 -8.85
C MET A 86 10.70 8.02 -9.53
N ARG A 87 10.04 8.26 -10.67
CA ARG A 87 9.36 7.19 -11.41
C ARG A 87 10.34 6.14 -11.91
N LYS A 88 11.54 6.55 -12.36
CA LYS A 88 12.62 5.61 -12.75
C LYS A 88 13.05 4.74 -11.58
N ILE A 89 13.35 5.35 -10.43
CA ILE A 89 13.77 4.63 -9.21
C ILE A 89 12.66 3.69 -8.73
N LEU A 90 11.40 4.13 -8.78
CA LEU A 90 10.26 3.29 -8.40
C LEU A 90 10.14 2.08 -9.33
N HIS A 91 10.21 2.28 -10.65
CA HIS A 91 10.17 1.16 -11.60
C HIS A 91 11.37 0.23 -11.45
N GLU A 92 12.56 0.76 -11.17
CA GLU A 92 13.75 -0.03 -10.85
C GLU A 92 13.50 -0.89 -9.60
N LYS A 93 13.03 -0.31 -8.49
CA LYS A 93 12.73 -1.04 -7.25
C LYS A 93 11.61 -2.07 -7.41
N LEU A 94 10.56 -1.73 -8.16
CA LEU A 94 9.49 -2.69 -8.46
C LEU A 94 10.00 -3.85 -9.33
N SER A 95 10.97 -3.60 -10.23
CA SER A 95 11.59 -4.64 -11.03
C SER A 95 12.51 -5.54 -10.21
N GLU A 96 13.25 -5.00 -9.23
CA GLU A 96 14.08 -5.77 -8.28
C GLU A 96 13.21 -6.71 -7.43
N VAL A 97 12.03 -6.26 -7.01
CA VAL A 97 11.10 -7.02 -6.15
C VAL A 97 10.32 -8.10 -6.95
N GLY A 98 10.56 -8.24 -8.26
CA GLY A 98 9.97 -9.30 -9.08
C GLY A 98 8.56 -8.99 -9.60
N VAL A 99 8.16 -7.72 -9.64
CA VAL A 99 6.87 -7.27 -10.21
C VAL A 99 6.95 -7.13 -11.75
N SER A 100 8.03 -7.60 -12.37
CA SER A 100 8.36 -7.38 -13.78
C SER A 100 7.59 -8.24 -14.79
N LYS A 101 6.64 -9.09 -14.38
CA LYS A 101 5.74 -9.83 -15.31
C LYS A 101 4.32 -9.25 -15.38
N LEU A 102 4.19 -7.94 -15.34
CA LEU A 102 2.98 -7.23 -15.76
C LEU A 102 3.26 -6.49 -17.07
N GLU A 103 3.61 -7.24 -18.13
CA GLU A 103 3.36 -6.76 -19.49
C GLU A 103 2.07 -7.42 -19.99
N GLU A 104 1.17 -6.53 -20.41
CA GLU A 104 -0.17 -6.78 -20.91
C GLU A 104 -0.24 -7.97 -21.87
N LYS A 105 -1.17 -8.90 -21.62
CA LYS A 105 -1.93 -9.54 -22.71
C LYS A 105 -3.23 -10.16 -22.23
N ASP A 106 -4.29 -9.65 -22.85
CA ASP A 106 -5.54 -10.31 -23.23
C ASP A 106 -6.61 -10.53 -22.14
N THR A 107 -7.62 -9.65 -22.20
CA THR A 107 -9.05 -9.96 -22.12
C THR A 107 -9.42 -11.36 -21.63
N SER A 108 -9.50 -11.55 -20.32
CA SER A 108 -10.35 -12.55 -19.67
C SER A 108 -10.37 -12.22 -18.19
N GLY A 109 -11.56 -12.07 -17.61
CA GLY A 109 -11.77 -11.65 -16.22
C GLY A 109 -11.34 -12.71 -15.21
N ASN A 110 -10.04 -12.97 -15.13
CA ASN A 110 -9.41 -13.70 -14.05
C ASN A 110 -8.38 -12.76 -13.44
N ASP A 111 -8.57 -12.42 -12.18
CA ASP A 111 -7.58 -11.66 -11.41
C ASP A 111 -6.30 -12.49 -11.34
N ILE A 112 -5.34 -12.14 -12.21
CA ILE A 112 -4.02 -12.80 -12.24
C ILE A 112 -3.26 -12.28 -11.02
N MET A 113 -3.12 -13.14 -10.00
CA MET A 113 -2.13 -12.96 -8.94
C MET A 113 -0.77 -12.72 -9.60
N SER A 114 -0.16 -11.55 -9.34
CA SER A 114 1.25 -11.33 -9.63
C SER A 114 2.07 -12.41 -8.92
N GLU A 115 3.07 -12.98 -9.59
CA GLU A 115 4.02 -13.96 -9.03
C GLU A 115 4.71 -13.43 -7.75
N ALA A 116 4.68 -12.11 -7.53
CA ALA A 116 5.20 -11.42 -6.35
C ALA A 116 4.19 -11.25 -5.19
N GLY A 117 2.95 -11.75 -5.28
CA GLY A 117 1.96 -11.67 -4.20
C GLY A 117 1.41 -10.27 -3.91
N PHE A 118 1.70 -9.26 -4.75
CA PHE A 118 1.17 -7.91 -4.61
C PHE A 118 0.00 -7.66 -5.55
N SER A 119 -1.07 -7.06 -5.02
CA SER A 119 -2.22 -6.63 -5.82
C SER A 119 -1.84 -5.51 -6.80
N ALA A 120 -2.41 -5.55 -8.01
CA ALA A 120 -2.29 -4.46 -8.99
C ALA A 120 -2.79 -3.12 -8.43
N ASP A 121 -3.78 -3.16 -7.53
CA ASP A 121 -4.33 -1.97 -6.89
C ASP A 121 -3.35 -1.34 -5.89
N PHE A 122 -2.51 -2.16 -5.25
CA PHE A 122 -1.43 -1.64 -4.41
C PHE A 122 -0.42 -0.84 -5.24
N ILE A 123 0.00 -1.39 -6.38
CA ILE A 123 0.97 -0.72 -7.28
C ILE A 123 0.40 0.60 -7.79
N LYS A 124 -0.86 0.59 -8.26
CA LYS A 124 -1.56 1.81 -8.71
C LYS A 124 -1.68 2.84 -7.58
N SER A 125 -2.03 2.40 -6.38
CA SER A 125 -2.15 3.30 -5.21
C SER A 125 -0.80 3.87 -4.76
N LEU A 126 0.29 3.11 -4.93
CA LEU A 126 1.65 3.59 -4.65
C LEU A 126 2.08 4.62 -5.70
N GLN A 127 1.84 4.35 -6.97
CA GLN A 127 2.11 5.29 -8.07
C GLN A 127 1.33 6.61 -7.87
N SER A 128 0.04 6.53 -7.56
CA SER A 128 -0.77 7.72 -7.29
C SER A 128 -0.25 8.51 -6.08
N PHE A 129 0.15 7.82 -5.02
CA PHE A 129 0.73 8.48 -3.82
C PHE A 129 2.03 9.21 -4.15
N VAL A 130 2.92 8.61 -4.94
CA VAL A 130 4.17 9.26 -5.35
C VAL A 130 3.86 10.50 -6.19
N GLU A 131 2.95 10.40 -7.17
CA GLU A 131 2.54 11.53 -8.02
C GLU A 131 1.89 12.68 -7.23
N GLU A 132 1.08 12.39 -6.21
CA GLU A 132 0.48 13.43 -5.36
C GLU A 132 1.55 14.21 -4.59
N ASN A 133 2.54 13.51 -4.03
CA ASN A 133 3.64 14.14 -3.29
C ASN A 133 4.59 14.93 -4.21
N THR A 134 4.74 14.54 -5.48
CA THR A 134 5.54 15.32 -6.44
C THR A 134 4.80 16.59 -6.89
N LYS A 135 3.50 16.49 -7.20
CA LYS A 135 2.66 17.64 -7.61
C LYS A 135 2.57 18.71 -6.52
N LEU A 136 2.45 18.31 -5.25
CA LEU A 136 2.48 19.24 -4.12
C LEU A 136 3.78 20.05 -4.02
N THR A 137 4.88 19.51 -4.56
CA THR A 137 6.17 20.21 -4.59
C THR A 137 6.25 21.19 -5.77
N GLU A 138 5.62 20.86 -6.91
CA GLU A 138 5.62 21.68 -8.14
C GLU A 138 4.63 22.86 -8.09
N THR A 139 3.42 22.68 -7.54
CA THR A 139 2.40 23.75 -7.49
C THR A 139 2.75 24.90 -6.55
N ILE A 140 3.53 24.65 -5.50
CA ILE A 140 3.89 25.69 -4.52
C ILE A 140 5.10 26.53 -4.98
N THR A 141 5.87 26.05 -5.96
CA THR A 141 6.94 26.85 -6.59
C THR A 141 6.44 27.91 -7.56
N GLU A 142 5.19 27.83 -8.02
CA GLU A 142 4.62 28.76 -9.01
C GLU A 142 3.96 30.01 -8.37
N ASP A 143 3.57 29.95 -7.09
CA ASP A 143 2.89 31.05 -6.40
C ASP A 143 3.86 32.00 -5.65
N ASP A 144 4.12 33.16 -6.27
CA ASP A 144 4.67 34.44 -5.75
C ASP A 144 6.20 34.61 -5.50
N PRO A 145 6.92 35.37 -6.37
CA PRO A 145 8.39 35.45 -6.36
C PRO A 145 9.04 36.43 -5.36
N LYS A 146 8.29 37.24 -4.60
CA LYS A 146 8.89 38.38 -3.86
C LYS A 146 9.09 38.21 -2.35
N HIS A 147 8.49 37.21 -1.70
CA HIS A 147 8.64 36.98 -0.25
C HIS A 147 9.30 35.64 0.13
N LEU A 148 9.85 34.92 -0.86
CA LEU A 148 9.98 33.46 -0.80
C LEU A 148 11.44 32.93 -0.72
N LYS A 149 12.49 33.74 -0.58
CA LYS A 149 13.88 33.18 -0.58
C LYS A 149 14.16 32.21 0.58
N ASN A 150 13.57 32.39 1.75
CA ASN A 150 13.73 31.47 2.89
C ASN A 150 12.68 30.34 2.92
N ARG A 151 11.56 30.48 2.21
CA ARG A 151 10.49 29.45 2.11
C ARG A 151 10.71 28.49 0.93
N ASN A 152 11.36 28.95 -0.15
CA ASN A 152 11.75 28.15 -1.30
C ASN A 152 12.62 26.96 -0.93
N ASN A 153 13.41 27.07 0.14
CA ASN A 153 14.23 25.97 0.62
C ASN A 153 13.51 25.14 1.68
N PHE A 154 12.47 25.67 2.35
CA PHE A 154 11.86 24.99 3.49
C PHE A 154 10.73 24.04 3.06
N ILE A 155 9.87 24.47 2.14
CA ILE A 155 8.72 23.69 1.68
C ILE A 155 9.17 22.40 0.97
N PRO A 156 10.10 22.44 0.01
CA PRO A 156 10.59 21.24 -0.63
C PRO A 156 11.32 20.30 0.34
N ARG A 157 11.91 20.82 1.43
CA ARG A 157 12.55 20.00 2.48
C ARG A 157 11.54 19.28 3.38
N ILE A 158 10.35 19.84 3.59
CA ILE A 158 9.29 19.21 4.40
C ILE A 158 8.34 18.35 3.56
N SER A 159 8.13 18.66 2.27
CA SER A 159 7.22 17.93 1.38
C SER A 159 7.92 16.96 0.45
N GLY A 160 9.11 17.30 -0.04
CA GLY A 160 9.83 16.55 -1.08
C GLY A 160 10.35 15.19 -0.62
N ILE A 161 10.56 14.31 -1.61
CA ILE A 161 11.17 13.00 -1.46
C ILE A 161 12.65 13.12 -1.83
N SER A 162 13.55 12.80 -0.91
CA SER A 162 14.99 12.76 -1.16
C SER A 162 15.42 11.37 -1.64
N ARG A 163 16.54 11.29 -2.38
CA ARG A 163 17.08 10.01 -2.84
C ARG A 163 17.36 9.04 -1.69
N ARG A 164 17.85 9.54 -0.56
CA ARG A 164 18.11 8.75 0.66
C ARG A 164 16.85 8.12 1.29
N GLN A 165 15.66 8.63 0.98
CA GLN A 165 14.39 8.08 1.48
C GLN A 165 13.87 6.92 0.62
N LEU A 166 14.45 6.71 -0.56
CA LEU A 166 14.09 5.64 -1.51
C LEU A 166 15.15 4.53 -1.60
N GLU A 167 16.25 4.64 -0.85
CA GLU A 167 17.27 3.60 -0.68
C GLU A 167 16.89 2.61 0.43
#